data_AF-A0A937IY22-F1
#
_entry.id   AF-A0A937IY22-F1
#
_cell.length_a   1.000
_cell.length_b   1.000
_cell.length_c   1.000
_cell.angle_alpha   90.00
_cell.angle_beta   90.00
_cell.angle_gamma   90.00
#
_symmetry.space_group_name_H-M   'P 1'
#
loop_
_entity.id
_entity.type
_entity.pdbx_description
1 polymer ?
#
loop_
_entity_poly.entity_id
_entity_poly.type
_entity_poly.pdbx_seq_one_letter_code
_entity_poly.pdbx_strand_id
1 'polypeptide(L)' 'MTKKELKEKLDFFVDKYNTSNFIINDPISIPHKFTKKEDIEIIGLIMATISWGNRTSIINNGIHL' A
#
# COMPACT_ATOMS: atom_id res chain seq x y z
N MET A 1 19.23 17.90 11.15
CA MET A 1 18.68 16.67 11.76
C MET A 1 19.76 15.60 11.73
N THR A 2 20.08 15.01 12.88
CA THR A 2 21.04 13.91 12.96
C THR A 2 20.41 12.61 12.43
N LYS A 3 21.22 11.62 12.07
CA LYS A 3 20.70 10.29 11.65
C LYS A 3 19.82 9.65 12.72
N LYS A 4 20.13 9.89 14.01
CA LYS A 4 19.36 9.40 15.15
C LYS A 4 17.97 10.04 15.21
N GLU A 5 17.90 11.37 15.11
CA GLU A 5 16.63 12.11 15.07
C GLU A 5 15.77 11.74 13.86
N LEU A 6 16.39 11.48 12.70
CA LEU A 6 15.69 10.98 11.51
C LEU A 6 15.02 9.63 11.78
N LYS A 7 15.79 8.70 12.34
CA LYS A 7 15.31 7.35 12.65
C LYS A 7 14.14 7.40 13.61
N GLU A 8 14.27 8.13 14.71
CA GLU A 8 13.19 8.26 15.71
C GLU A 8 11.91 8.84 15.11
N LYS A 9 12.02 9.82 14.21
CA LYS A 9 10.86 10.36 13.48
C LYS A 9 10.22 9.34 12.53
N LEU A 10 11.03 8.58 11.79
CA LEU A 10 10.52 7.56 10.86
C LEU A 10 9.84 6.42 11.62
N ASP A 11 10.46 5.94 12.70
CA ASP A 11 9.89 4.90 13.57
C ASP A 11 8.53 5.34 14.13
N PHE A 12 8.43 6.59 14.62
CA PHE A 12 7.17 7.16 15.07
C PHE A 12 6.08 7.15 13.99
N PHE A 13 6.43 7.48 12.74
CA PHE A 13 5.47 7.45 11.63
C PHE A 13 5.07 6.04 11.23
N VAL A 14 5.99 5.08 11.30
CA VAL A 14 5.69 3.66 11.11
C VAL A 14 4.69 3.20 12.16
N ASP A 15 4.98 3.41 13.44
CA ASP A 15 4.08 3.00 14.53
C ASP A 15 2.70 3.67 14.42
N LYS A 16 2.65 4.92 13.96
CA LYS A 16 1.41 5.68 13.82
C LYS A 16 0.55 5.25 12.62
N TYR A 17 1.16 4.94 11.48
CA TYR A 17 0.43 4.78 10.21
C TYR A 17 0.44 3.35 9.65
N ASN A 18 1.39 2.50 10.05
CA ASN A 18 1.48 1.11 9.61
C ASN A 18 0.47 0.22 10.34
N THR A 19 -0.81 0.51 10.13
CA THR A 19 -1.93 -0.23 10.72
C THR A 19 -2.74 -0.91 9.64
N SER A 20 -3.32 -2.08 9.94
CA SER A 20 -4.13 -2.82 8.97
C SER A 20 -5.36 -2.04 8.49
N ASN A 21 -5.86 -1.08 9.27
CA ASN A 21 -6.96 -0.20 8.88
C ASN A 21 -6.62 0.68 7.66
N PHE A 22 -5.33 0.96 7.43
CA PHE A 22 -4.90 1.73 6.26
C PHE A 22 -5.06 0.95 4.96
N ILE A 23 -4.99 -0.39 5.02
CA ILE A 23 -5.02 -1.28 3.84
C ILE A 23 -6.30 -1.07 3.05
N ILE A 24 -7.45 -0.97 3.72
CA ILE A 24 -8.78 -0.89 3.07
C ILE A 24 -8.89 0.27 2.09
N ASN A 25 -8.27 1.41 2.42
CA ASN A 25 -8.36 2.65 1.64
C ASN A 25 -7.11 2.89 0.75
N ASP A 26 -6.28 1.87 0.60
CA ASP A 26 -5.04 1.93 -0.17
C ASP A 26 -5.07 0.90 -1.32
N PRO A 27 -4.47 1.20 -2.49
CA PRO A 27 -4.32 0.23 -3.57
C PRO A 27 -3.70 -1.12 -3.16
N ILE A 28 -2.94 -1.16 -2.06
CA ILE A 28 -2.40 -2.39 -1.46
C ILE A 28 -3.50 -3.38 -1.02
N SER A 29 -4.75 -2.95 -0.84
CA SER A 29 -5.88 -3.85 -0.61
C SER A 29 -6.12 -4.83 -1.75
N ILE A 30 -5.79 -4.48 -2.99
CA ILE A 30 -6.06 -5.31 -4.17
C ILE A 30 -5.21 -6.59 -4.17
N PRO A 31 -3.88 -6.55 -3.98
CA PRO A 31 -3.06 -7.76 -3.83
C PRO A 31 -3.54 -8.71 -2.74
N HIS A 32 -4.09 -8.19 -1.64
CA HIS A 32 -4.60 -9.02 -0.53
C HIS A 32 -5.86 -9.83 -0.90
N LYS A 33 -6.46 -9.61 -2.08
CA LYS A 33 -7.59 -10.39 -2.58
C LYS A 33 -7.18 -11.68 -3.28
N PHE A 34 -5.91 -11.81 -3.65
CA PHE A 34 -5.39 -12.96 -4.38
C PHE A 34 -4.74 -13.95 -3.41
N THR A 35 -4.73 -15.23 -3.79
CA THR A 35 -4.18 -16.33 -2.97
C THR A 35 -2.95 -16.98 -3.58
N LYS A 36 -2.83 -16.95 -4.91
CA LYS A 36 -1.63 -17.41 -5.62
C LYS A 36 -0.54 -16.36 -5.56
N LYS A 37 0.69 -16.78 -5.33
CA LYS A 37 1.83 -15.87 -5.16
C LYS A 37 2.11 -15.08 -6.43
N GLU A 38 2.00 -15.75 -7.56
CA GLU A 38 2.21 -15.18 -8.89
C GLU A 38 1.22 -14.04 -9.15
N ASP A 39 -0.05 -14.25 -8.81
CA ASP A 39 -1.10 -13.23 -8.97
C ASP A 39 -0.85 -12.02 -8.05
N ILE A 40 -0.44 -12.27 -6.79
CA ILE A 40 -0.11 -11.23 -5.80
C ILE A 40 1.07 -10.36 -6.29
N GLU A 41 2.11 -10.98 -6.85
CA GLU A 41 3.29 -10.29 -7.36
C GLU A 41 2.95 -9.43 -8.57
N ILE A 42 2.23 -10.00 -9.54
CA ILE A 42 1.82 -9.30 -10.76
C ILE A 42 0.92 -8.10 -10.42
N ILE A 43 -0.12 -8.32 -9.63
CA ILE A 43 -1.06 -7.26 -9.29
C ILE A 43 -0.41 -6.22 -8.37
N GLY A 44 0.47 -6.64 -7.47
CA GLY A 44 1.27 -5.75 -6.63
C GLY A 44 2.13 -4.80 -7.45
N LEU A 45 2.79 -5.30 -8.48
CA LEU A 45 3.56 -4.47 -9.41
C LEU A 45 2.66 -3.47 -10.16
N ILE A 46 1.54 -3.94 -10.73
CA ILE A 46 0.60 -3.08 -11.47
C ILE A 46 0.07 -1.97 -10.54
N MET A 47 -0.42 -2.32 -9.35
CA MET A 47 -0.93 -1.35 -8.38
C MET A 47 0.13 -0.32 -7.99
N ALA A 48 1.37 -0.74 -7.76
CA ALA A 48 2.48 0.18 -7.45
C ALA A 48 2.70 1.23 -8.56
N THR A 49 2.61 0.83 -9.84
CA THR A 49 2.82 1.75 -10.96
C THR A 49 1.74 2.82 -11.12
N ILE A 50 0.53 2.61 -10.58
CA ILE A 50 -0.61 3.53 -10.72
C ILE A 50 -0.98 4.25 -9.42
N SER A 51 -0.35 3.90 -8.29
CA SER A 51 -0.71 4.38 -6.94
C SER A 51 -0.54 5.89 -6.70
N TRP A 52 0.03 6.62 -7.65
CA TRP A 52 0.15 8.08 -7.62
C TRP A 52 -1.10 8.83 -8.16
N GLY A 53 -2.09 8.09 -8.68
CA GLY A 53 -3.35 8.65 -9.18
C GLY A 53 -4.46 8.77 -8.12
N ASN A 54 -5.71 8.93 -8.58
CA ASN A 54 -6.88 8.99 -7.71
C ASN A 54 -7.12 7.64 -7.02
N ARG A 55 -6.87 7.56 -5.72
CA ARG A 55 -6.99 6.34 -4.89
C ARG A 55 -8.35 5.65 -5.02
N THR A 56 -9.45 6.39 -4.93
CA THR A 56 -10.80 5.83 -5.04
C THR A 56 -11.03 5.19 -6.39
N SER A 57 -10.58 5.84 -7.47
CA SER A 57 -10.68 5.30 -8.82
C SER A 57 -9.82 4.04 -8.99
N ILE A 58 -8.58 4.06 -8.49
CA ILE A 58 -7.65 2.92 -8.57
C ILE A 58 -8.24 1.70 -7.84
N ILE A 59 -8.76 1.89 -6.64
CA ILE A 59 -9.37 0.82 -5.85
C ILE A 59 -10.62 0.29 -6.58
N ASN A 60 -11.54 1.16 -7.01
CA ASN A 60 -12.76 0.73 -7.69
C ASN A 60 -12.47 -0.08 -8.95
N ASN A 61 -11.52 0.36 -9.78
CA ASN A 61 -11.13 -0.38 -10.97
C ASN A 61 -10.41 -1.69 -10.62
N GLY A 62 -9.53 -1.68 -9.61
CA GLY A 62 -8.80 -2.86 -9.16
C GLY A 62 -9.67 -3.93 -8.50
N ILE A 63 -10.85 -3.56 -7.97
CA ILE A 63 -11.83 -4.52 -7.44
C ILE A 63 -12.42 -5.41 -8.56
N HIS A 64 -12.42 -4.94 -9.81
CA HIS A 64 -12.97 -5.64 -10.96
C HIS A 64 -11.94 -6.48 -11.73
N LEU A 65 -10.69 -6.54 -11.26
CA LEU A 65 -9.63 -7.43 -11.77
C LEU A 65 -9.70 -8.80 -11.10
#